data_AF-A0A485KG36-F1
#
_entry.id   AF-A0A485KG36-F1
#
_cell.length_a   1.000
_cell.length_b   1.000
_cell.length_c   1.000
_cell.angle_alpha   90.00
_cell.angle_beta   90.00
_cell.angle_gamma   90.00
#
_symmetry.space_group_name_H-M   'P 1'
#
loop_
_entity.id
_entity.type
_entity.pdbx_description
1 polymer ?
#
loop_
_entity_poly.entity_id
_entity_poly.type
_entity_poly.pdbx_seq_one_letter_code
_entity_poly.pdbx_strand_id
1 'polypeptide(L)'
;MKLDLVVNDPSTDDVITWKRALDGTLVEPHSIVILDKAKFSTVVMPQYFRGFQYSSFIRQLNAYDFTTVVEGGLDPPVYTHPYFRQDDRSLLFMIEVDVLVYLFPHGMPPLKRRK
;
A
#
# COMPACT_ATOMS: atom_id res chain seq x y z
N MET A 1 2.50 5.30 -6.92
CA MET A 1 2.82 3.98 -6.32
C MET A 1 1.97 2.85 -6.93
N LYS A 2 2.52 1.63 -7.12
CA LYS A 2 1.79 0.47 -7.73
C LYS A 2 0.64 -0.07 -6.88
N LEU A 3 0.73 0.00 -5.55
CA LEU A 3 -0.29 -0.49 -4.63
C LEU A 3 -1.67 0.13 -4.89
N ASP A 4 -1.71 1.41 -5.26
CA ASP A 4 -2.93 2.14 -5.64
C ASP A 4 -3.62 1.52 -6.87
N LEU A 5 -2.86 0.98 -7.83
CA LEU A 5 -3.44 0.28 -8.98
C LEU A 5 -4.05 -1.06 -8.59
N VAL A 6 -3.39 -1.79 -7.69
CA VAL A 6 -3.79 -3.13 -7.27
C VAL A 6 -5.09 -3.08 -6.47
N VAL A 7 -5.14 -2.29 -5.39
CA VAL A 7 -6.31 -2.22 -4.50
C VAL A 7 -7.57 -1.67 -5.19
N ASN A 8 -7.40 -0.94 -6.30
CA ASN A 8 -8.51 -0.39 -7.08
C ASN A 8 -8.87 -1.24 -8.31
N ASP A 9 -8.26 -2.42 -8.48
CA ASP A 9 -8.68 -3.40 -9.50
C ASP A 9 -9.76 -4.33 -8.91
N PRO A 10 -11.01 -4.26 -9.41
CA PRO A 10 -12.10 -5.11 -8.93
C PRO A 10 -11.82 -6.61 -9.05
N SER A 11 -10.92 -7.03 -9.95
CA SER A 11 -10.54 -8.44 -10.09
C SER A 11 -9.72 -8.97 -8.90
N THR A 12 -9.28 -8.09 -8.01
CA THR A 12 -8.47 -8.43 -6.83
C THR A 12 -9.21 -8.26 -5.50
N ASP A 13 -10.49 -7.83 -5.52
CA ASP A 13 -11.27 -7.51 -4.31
C ASP A 13 -11.43 -8.70 -3.33
N ASP A 14 -11.32 -9.95 -3.80
CA ASP A 14 -11.35 -11.15 -2.94
C ASP A 14 -9.99 -11.46 -2.26
N VAL A 15 -8.95 -10.69 -2.58
CA VAL A 15 -7.57 -10.90 -2.12
C VAL A 15 -7.03 -9.69 -1.38
N ILE A 16 -7.24 -8.49 -1.92
CA ILE A 16 -6.82 -7.21 -1.37
C ILE A 16 -7.88 -6.16 -1.67
N THR A 17 -8.28 -5.40 -0.66
CA THR A 17 -9.29 -4.36 -0.83
C THR A 17 -9.10 -3.25 0.19
N TRP A 18 -9.83 -2.15 0.01
CA TRP A 18 -9.95 -1.10 1.02
C TRP A 18 -10.72 -1.63 2.23
N LYS A 19 -10.40 -1.15 3.45
CA LYS A 19 -11.11 -1.59 4.65
C LYS A 19 -12.59 -1.19 4.55
N ARG A 20 -13.49 -2.16 4.71
CA ARG A 20 -14.94 -1.97 4.60
C ARG A 20 -15.66 -2.60 5.79
N ALA A 21 -16.80 -2.03 6.15
CA ALA A 21 -17.75 -2.64 7.08
C ALA A 21 -18.50 -3.80 6.40
N LEU A 22 -19.29 -4.52 7.21
CA LEU A 22 -20.06 -5.68 6.76
C LEU A 22 -21.10 -5.33 5.67
N ASP A 23 -21.64 -4.12 5.69
CA ASP A 23 -22.57 -3.60 4.68
C ASP A 23 -21.87 -3.08 3.41
N GLY A 24 -20.54 -3.20 3.34
CA GLY A 24 -19.72 -2.75 2.23
C GLY A 24 -19.34 -1.28 2.28
N THR A 25 -19.76 -0.53 3.31
CA THR A 25 -19.37 0.88 3.45
C THR A 25 -17.88 1.01 3.77
N LEU A 26 -17.24 2.06 3.22
CA LEU A 26 -15.83 2.33 3.45
C LEU A 26 -15.60 2.74 4.92
N VAL A 27 -14.68 2.05 5.59
CA VAL A 27 -14.27 2.36 6.97
C VAL A 27 -12.77 2.60 6.96
N GLU A 28 -12.32 3.72 7.53
CA GLU A 28 -10.92 4.15 7.44
C GLU A 28 -10.43 4.17 5.98
N PRO A 29 -10.74 5.22 5.22
CA PRO A 29 -10.46 5.30 3.78
C PRO A 29 -8.95 5.29 3.45
N HIS A 30 -8.09 5.25 4.47
CA HIS A 30 -6.64 5.22 4.40
C HIS A 30 -6.04 3.84 4.72
N SER A 31 -6.90 2.83 4.89
CA SER A 31 -6.55 1.48 5.31
C SER A 31 -6.91 0.46 4.24
N ILE A 32 -6.00 -0.47 3.98
CA ILE A 32 -6.21 -1.63 3.11
C ILE A 32 -6.09 -2.93 3.90
N VAL A 33 -6.73 -3.97 3.39
CA VAL A 33 -6.75 -5.30 4.01
C VAL A 33 -6.29 -6.33 2.99
N ILE A 34 -5.37 -7.21 3.37
CA ILE A 34 -5.01 -8.40 2.57
C ILE A 34 -5.78 -9.57 3.14
N LEU A 35 -6.88 -9.93 2.47
CA LEU A 35 -7.84 -10.97 2.89
C LEU A 35 -7.25 -12.37 2.75
N ASP A 36 -6.49 -12.62 1.69
CA ASP A 36 -5.87 -13.93 1.42
C ASP A 36 -4.41 -13.76 0.98
N LYS A 37 -3.48 -13.96 1.92
CA LYS A 37 -2.04 -13.87 1.68
C LYS A 37 -1.54 -14.88 0.65
N ALA A 38 -2.14 -16.08 0.59
CA ALA A 38 -1.71 -17.12 -0.33
C ALA A 38 -2.06 -16.72 -1.76
N LYS A 39 -3.32 -16.32 -2.01
CA LYS A 39 -3.75 -15.78 -3.30
C LYS A 39 -3.01 -14.50 -3.68
N PHE A 40 -2.72 -13.61 -2.72
CA PHE A 40 -1.94 -12.41 -3.00
C PHE A 40 -0.58 -12.79 -3.58
N SER A 41 0.08 -13.80 -2.99
CA SER A 41 1.40 -14.26 -3.42
C SER A 41 1.39 -14.98 -4.76
N THR A 42 0.32 -15.72 -5.10
CA THR A 42 0.27 -16.57 -6.31
C THR A 42 -0.45 -15.93 -7.49
N VAL A 43 -1.36 -14.99 -7.26
CA VAL A 43 -2.20 -14.36 -8.30
C VAL A 43 -1.82 -12.89 -8.49
N VAL A 44 -1.87 -12.10 -7.41
CA VAL A 44 -1.66 -10.64 -7.48
C VAL A 44 -0.18 -10.30 -7.74
N MET A 45 0.73 -10.93 -7.00
CA MET A 45 2.17 -10.67 -7.11
C MET A 45 2.72 -10.90 -8.53
N PRO A 46 2.46 -12.04 -9.22
CA PRO A 46 2.91 -12.23 -10.59
C PRO A 46 2.32 -11.24 -11.61
N GLN A 47 1.10 -10.75 -11.38
CA GLN A 47 0.44 -9.81 -12.28
C GLN A 47 1.01 -8.39 -12.16
N TYR A 48 1.25 -7.91 -10.94
CA TYR A 48 1.57 -6.51 -10.66
C TYR A 48 3.04 -6.26 -10.27
N PHE A 49 3.68 -7.27 -9.69
CA PHE A 49 4.99 -7.19 -9.05
C PHE A 49 5.91 -8.34 -9.52
N ARG A 50 6.04 -8.54 -10.84
CA ARG A 50 6.86 -9.61 -11.43
C ARG A 50 8.26 -9.70 -10.81
N GLY A 51 8.62 -10.90 -10.34
CA GLY A 51 9.92 -11.17 -9.70
C GLY A 51 10.06 -10.71 -8.25
N PHE A 52 8.99 -10.19 -7.64
CA PHE A 52 8.97 -9.82 -6.23
C PHE A 52 8.27 -10.89 -5.41
N GLN A 53 8.77 -11.11 -4.20
CA GLN A 53 8.13 -11.98 -3.22
C GLN A 53 7.25 -11.15 -2.27
N TYR A 54 6.33 -11.81 -1.57
CA TYR A 54 5.50 -11.16 -0.54
C TYR A 54 6.36 -10.40 0.49
N SER A 55 7.49 -10.96 0.91
CA SER A 55 8.42 -10.29 1.83
C SER A 55 9.00 -9.00 1.26
N SER A 56 9.27 -8.95 -0.05
CA SER A 56 9.70 -7.72 -0.75
C SER A 56 8.58 -6.67 -0.75
N PHE A 57 7.34 -7.10 -0.95
CA PHE A 57 6.17 -6.23 -0.87
C PHE A 57 6.02 -5.61 0.53
N ILE A 58 6.11 -6.42 1.59
CA ILE A 58 6.08 -5.91 2.99
C ILE A 58 7.23 -4.93 3.26
N ARG A 59 8.44 -5.23 2.76
CA ARG A 59 9.57 -4.29 2.88
C ARG A 59 9.30 -2.96 2.19
N GLN A 60 8.60 -2.96 1.06
CA GLN A 60 8.20 -1.71 0.40
C GLN A 60 7.18 -0.95 1.25
N LEU A 61 6.14 -1.61 1.77
CA LEU A 61 5.18 -0.97 2.68
C LEU A 61 5.89 -0.29 3.85
N ASN A 62 6.82 -0.99 4.50
CA ASN A 62 7.59 -0.43 5.62
C ASN A 62 8.51 0.73 5.19
N ALA A 63 9.07 0.69 3.97
CA ALA A 63 9.91 1.77 3.45
C ALA A 63 9.11 3.03 3.08
N TYR A 64 7.80 2.89 2.88
CA TYR A 64 6.84 3.97 2.70
C TYR A 64 6.07 4.26 3.99
N ASP A 65 6.59 3.84 5.16
CA ASP A 65 6.00 4.09 6.48
C ASP A 65 4.54 3.64 6.67
N PHE A 66 4.11 2.60 5.96
CA PHE A 66 2.82 1.95 6.27
C PHE A 66 2.88 1.26 7.63
N THR A 67 1.86 1.49 8.45
CA THR A 67 1.69 0.81 9.73
C THR A 67 0.87 -0.46 9.53
N THR A 68 1.30 -1.58 10.11
CA THR A 68 0.50 -2.80 10.17
C THR A 68 -0.30 -2.82 11.46
N VAL A 69 -1.62 -2.94 11.37
CA VAL A 69 -2.53 -3.13 12.51
C VAL A 69 -3.04 -4.57 12.45
N VAL A 70 -2.82 -5.31 13.54
CA VAL A 70 -3.31 -6.67 13.71
C VAL A 70 -4.23 -6.66 14.92
N GLU A 71 -5.54 -6.82 14.69
CA GLU A 71 -6.52 -6.96 15.75
C GLU A 71 -6.69 -8.45 16.07
N GLY A 72 -6.58 -8.82 17.35
CA GLY A 72 -6.95 -10.15 17.86
C GLY A 72 -6.18 -11.37 17.34
N GLY A 73 -5.24 -11.23 16.40
CA GLY A 73 -4.42 -12.32 15.84
C GLY A 73 -5.15 -13.28 14.90
N LEU A 74 -6.48 -13.19 14.79
CA LEU A 74 -7.33 -13.96 13.88
C LEU A 74 -7.76 -13.14 12.65
N ASP A 75 -7.68 -11.82 12.72
CA ASP A 75 -8.09 -10.94 11.64
C ASP A 75 -7.02 -10.81 10.55
N PRO A 76 -7.42 -10.62 9.28
CA PRO A 76 -6.48 -10.33 8.20
C PRO A 76 -5.68 -9.05 8.53
N PRO A 77 -4.40 -8.98 8.12
CA PRO A 77 -3.57 -7.82 8.41
C PRO A 77 -4.11 -6.58 7.69
N VAL A 78 -4.23 -5.49 8.45
CA VAL A 78 -4.59 -4.17 7.93
C VAL A 78 -3.32 -3.33 7.79
N TYR A 79 -3.15 -2.68 6.64
CA TYR A 79 -2.06 -1.74 6.39
C TYR A 79 -2.61 -0.35 6.19
N THR A 80 -2.06 0.63 6.90
CA THR A 80 -2.60 2.00 6.92
C THR A 80 -1.52 3.04 6.70
N HIS A 81 -1.86 4.10 5.99
CA HIS A 81 -0.99 5.26 5.79
C HIS A 81 -1.83 6.53 5.55
N PRO A 82 -1.59 7.65 6.27
CA PRO A 82 -2.48 8.82 6.26
C PRO A 82 -2.73 9.41 4.86
N TYR A 83 -1.72 9.34 3.97
CA TYR A 83 -1.80 9.85 2.60
C TYR A 83 -2.17 8.79 1.53
N PHE A 84 -2.32 7.52 1.91
CA PHE A 84 -2.77 6.49 0.97
C PHE A 84 -4.27 6.30 1.09
N ARG A 85 -5.06 7.04 0.30
CA ARG A 85 -6.50 7.18 0.52
C ARG A 85 -7.35 6.82 -0.69
N GLN A 86 -8.47 6.15 -0.45
CA GLN A 86 -9.47 5.84 -1.48
C GLN A 86 -10.28 7.09 -1.87
N ASP A 87 -10.65 7.89 -0.87
CA ASP A 87 -11.51 9.07 -1.03
C ASP A 87 -10.76 10.30 -1.56
N ASP A 88 -9.42 10.31 -1.43
CA ASP A 88 -8.57 11.37 -1.96
C ASP A 88 -7.22 10.81 -2.48
N ARG A 89 -7.23 10.38 -3.74
CA ARG A 89 -6.02 9.90 -4.43
C ARG A 89 -5.02 11.01 -4.75
N SER A 90 -5.38 12.28 -4.59
CA SER A 90 -4.43 13.37 -4.80
C SER A 90 -3.32 13.34 -3.75
N LEU A 91 -3.55 12.77 -2.56
CA LEU A 91 -2.56 12.69 -1.50
C LEU A 91 -1.45 11.66 -1.76
N LEU A 92 -1.57 10.81 -2.78
CA LEU A 92 -0.55 9.80 -3.11
C LEU A 92 0.85 10.39 -3.35
N PHE A 93 0.94 11.64 -3.86
CA PHE A 93 2.25 12.29 -4.05
C PHE A 93 2.95 12.59 -2.72
N MET A 94 2.21 12.77 -1.63
CA MET A 94 2.79 13.06 -0.32
C MET A 94 3.57 11.85 0.23
N ILE A 95 3.19 10.63 -0.12
CA ILE A 95 3.91 9.41 0.27
C ILE A 95 5.34 9.43 -0.33
N GLU A 96 5.48 9.85 -1.58
CA GLU A 96 6.78 9.94 -2.24
C GLU A 96 7.62 11.10 -1.69
N VAL A 97 6.97 12.22 -1.33
CA VAL A 97 7.63 13.37 -0.69
C VAL A 97 8.14 13.01 0.71
N ASP A 98 7.32 12.38 1.54
CA ASP A 98 7.70 11.98 2.91
C ASP A 98 8.92 11.06 2.90
N VAL A 99 8.94 10.04 2.02
CA VAL A 99 10.11 9.17 1.88
C VAL A 99 11.37 9.96 1.53
N LEU A 100 11.26 10.98 0.68
CA LEU A 100 12.41 11.84 0.35
C LEU A 100 12.82 12.74 1.53
N VAL A 101 11.87 13.23 2.32
CA VAL A 101 12.17 14.03 3.53
C VAL A 101 12.88 13.17 4.57
N TYR A 102 12.42 11.93 4.81
CA TYR A 102 13.05 11.01 5.76
C TYR A 102 14.41 10.49 5.29
N LEU A 103 14.57 10.17 4.00
CA LEU A 103 15.86 9.70 3.46
C LEU A 103 16.88 10.84 3.27
N PHE A 104 16.43 12.10 3.16
CA PHE A 104 17.28 13.27 2.95
C PHE A 104 16.92 14.44 3.88
N PRO A 105 17.12 14.31 5.20
CA PRO A 105 16.71 15.31 6.20
C PRO A 105 17.46 16.66 6.10
N HIS A 106 18.51 16.76 5.29
CA HIS A 106 19.33 17.96 5.13
C HIS A 106 19.30 18.57 3.71
N GLY A 107 18.23 18.30 2.96
CA GLY A 107 17.99 18.89 1.65
C GLY A 107 18.50 18.03 0.51
N MET A 108 17.71 18.00 -0.57
CA MET A 108 18.01 17.23 -1.77
C MET A 108 19.31 17.75 -2.42
N PRO A 109 20.33 16.91 -2.71
CA PRO A 109 21.38 17.33 -3.63
C PRO A 109 20.72 17.64 -4.98
N PRO A 110 21.13 18.72 -5.68
CA PRO A 110 20.46 19.15 -6.90
C PRO A 110 20.41 17.99 -7.89
N LEU A 111 19.20 17.67 -8.36
CA LEU A 111 18.98 16.71 -9.43
C LEU A 111 19.86 17.13 -10.61
N LYS A 112 20.94 16.38 -10.88
CA LYS A 112 21.59 16.44 -12.18
C LYS A 112 20.53 16.02 -13.19
N ARG A 113 19.99 16.99 -13.93
CA ARG A 113 19.19 16.74 -15.12
C ARG A 113 19.95 15.70 -15.95
N ARG A 114 19.39 14.49 -16.08
CA ARG A 114 19.86 13.56 -17.09
C ARG A 114 19.64 14.25 -18.44
N LYS A 115 20.75 14.46 -19.15
CA LYS A 115 20.73 14.82 -20.57
C LYS A 115 20.19 13.66 -21.38
#